data_AF-A0A292ZKB6-F1
#
_entry.id   AF-A0A292ZKB6-F1
#
_cell.length_a   1.000
_cell.length_b   1.000
_cell.length_c   1.000
_cell.angle_alpha   90.00
_cell.angle_beta   90.00
_cell.angle_gamma   90.00
#
_symmetry.space_group_name_H-M   'P 1'
#
loop_
_entity.id
_entity.type
_entity.pdbx_description
1 polymer ?
#
loop_
_entity_poly.entity_id
_entity_poly.type
_entity_poly.pdbx_seq_one_letter_code
_entity_poly.pdbx_strand_id
1 'polypeptide(L)' 'METTEAPQPARSRAVFSQEDFGLIRTAIAHYLREVQDKPESVKYANLYHRLGRVS' A
#
# COMPACT_ATOMS: atom_id res chain seq x y z
N MET A 1 32.85 -9.50 -31.56
CA MET A 1 32.48 -8.60 -30.45
C MET A 1 31.08 -9.00 -30.02
N GLU A 2 30.98 -9.75 -28.93
CA GLU A 2 29.69 -10.23 -28.42
C GLU A 2 29.15 -9.18 -27.43
N THR A 3 28.01 -8.59 -27.75
CA THR A 3 27.36 -7.57 -26.92
C THR A 3 26.47 -8.28 -25.93
N THR A 4 26.90 -8.37 -24.67
CA THR A 4 26.08 -8.90 -23.56
C THR A 4 24.90 -7.97 -23.32
N GLU A 5 23.72 -8.37 -23.78
CA GLU A 5 22.46 -7.66 -23.53
C GLU A 5 22.15 -7.75 -22.03
N ALA A 6 22.24 -6.63 -21.32
CA ALA A 6 21.94 -6.58 -19.89
C ALA A 6 20.44 -6.91 -19.67
N PRO A 7 20.10 -7.77 -18.69
CA PRO A 7 18.71 -8.14 -18.44
C PRO A 7 17.92 -6.89 -18.06
N GLN A 8 16.94 -6.53 -18.89
CA GLN A 8 16.08 -5.39 -18.64
C GLN A 8 15.28 -5.60 -17.34
N PRO A 9 15.13 -4.58 -16.49
CA PRO A 9 14.39 -4.72 -15.26
C PRO A 9 12.96 -5.15 -15.57
N ALA A 10 12.53 -6.24 -14.94
CA ALA A 10 11.16 -6.74 -15.05
C ALA A 10 10.20 -5.59 -14.70
N ARG A 11 9.26 -5.28 -15.60
CA ARG A 11 8.29 -4.20 -15.38
C ARG A 11 7.60 -4.40 -14.03
N SER A 12 7.66 -3.38 -13.18
CA SER A 12 6.95 -3.37 -11.90
C SER A 12 5.45 -3.50 -12.16
N ARG A 13 4.89 -4.67 -11.84
CA ARG A 13 3.45 -4.92 -11.98
C ARG A 13 2.75 -4.49 -10.70
N ALA A 14 1.66 -3.74 -10.84
CA ALA A 14 0.81 -3.44 -9.69
C ALA A 14 0.27 -4.75 -9.10
N VAL A 15 0.46 -4.93 -7.79
CA VAL A 15 -0.01 -6.10 -7.04
C VAL A 15 -1.47 -5.93 -6.61
N PHE A 16 -1.91 -4.68 -6.48
CA PHE A 16 -3.25 -4.30 -6.06
C PHE A 16 -3.89 -3.36 -7.09
N SER A 17 -5.19 -3.51 -7.30
CA SER A 17 -6.04 -2.59 -8.06
C SER A 17 -6.42 -1.36 -7.23
N GLN A 18 -7.02 -0.35 -7.86
CA GLN A 18 -7.61 0.79 -7.14
C GLN A 18 -8.75 0.37 -6.20
N GLU A 19 -9.54 -0.62 -6.61
CA GLU A 19 -10.64 -1.16 -5.80
C GLU A 19 -10.12 -1.81 -4.51
N ASP A 20 -9.02 -2.57 -4.62
CA ASP A 20 -8.38 -3.20 -3.45
C ASP A 20 -7.96 -2.16 -2.41
N PHE A 21 -7.46 -1.00 -2.83
CA PHE A 21 -7.09 0.06 -1.88
C PHE A 21 -8.29 0.60 -1.10
N GLY A 22 -9.49 0.61 -1.69
CA GLY A 22 -10.74 0.93 -1.01
C GLY A 22 -11.10 -0.11 0.07
N LEU A 23 -10.94 -1.40 -0.25
CA LEU A 23 -11.16 -2.49 0.70
C LEU A 23 -10.16 -2.44 1.86
N ILE A 24 -8.88 -2.25 1.56
CA ILE A 24 -7.80 -2.13 2.56
C ILE A 24 -8.04 -0.92 3.46
N ARG A 25 -8.44 0.23 2.89
CA ARG A 25 -8.77 1.44 3.66
C ARG A 25 -9.92 1.19 4.65
N THR A 26 -10.93 0.43 4.24
CA THR A 26 -12.06 0.05 5.10
C THR A 26 -11.62 -0.85 6.26
N ALA A 27 -10.80 -1.86 5.98
CA ALA A 27 -10.24 -2.74 7.01
C ALA A 27 -9.39 -1.97 8.04
N ILE A 28 -8.55 -1.04 7.58
CA ILE A 28 -7.72 -0.21 8.46
C ILE A 28 -8.57 0.72 9.31
N ALA A 29 -9.63 1.32 8.78
CA ALA A 29 -10.54 2.16 9.57
C ALA A 29 -11.20 1.37 10.71
N HIS A 30 -11.54 0.09 10.47
CA HIS A 30 -12.06 -0.77 11.52
C HIS A 30 -11.00 -1.02 12.60
N TYR A 31 -9.82 -1.46 12.19
CA TYR A 31 -8.73 -1.78 13.10
C TYR A 31 -8.23 -0.54 13.88
N LEU A 32 -8.30 0.65 13.28
CA LEU A 32 -7.92 1.91 13.93
C LEU A 32 -8.65 2.12 15.25
N ARG A 33 -9.92 1.71 15.32
CA ARG A 33 -10.73 1.81 16.54
C ARG A 33 -10.23 0.86 17.62
N GLU A 34 -9.73 -0.30 17.25
CA GLU A 34 -9.21 -1.32 18.17
C GLU A 34 -7.85 -0.93 18.76
N VAL A 35 -7.06 -0.15 18.02
CA VAL A 35 -5.70 0.26 18.43
C VAL A 35 -5.59 1.73 18.81
N GLN A 36 -6.70 2.48 18.89
CA GLN A 36 -6.71 3.94 19.05
C GLN A 36 -5.84 4.45 20.22
N ASP A 37 -5.82 3.71 21.33
CA ASP A 37 -5.09 4.08 22.56
C ASP A 37 -3.63 3.62 22.56
N LYS A 38 -3.21 2.91 21.52
CA LYS A 38 -1.84 2.41 21.37
C LYS A 38 -1.01 3.39 20.53
N PRO A 39 0.30 3.50 20.79
CA PRO A 39 1.19 4.36 20.00
C PRO A 39 1.25 3.97 18.51
N GLU A 40 0.90 2.73 18.17
CA GLU A 40 0.83 2.25 16.79
C GLU A 40 -0.37 2.82 15.99
N SER A 41 -1.38 3.41 16.65
CA SER A 41 -2.53 4.04 15.99
C SER A 41 -2.10 5.10 14.96
N VAL A 42 -1.05 5.86 15.27
CA VAL A 42 -0.48 6.88 14.38
C VAL A 42 0.01 6.28 13.07
N LYS A 43 0.61 5.08 13.10
CA LYS A 43 1.09 4.39 11.89
C LYS A 43 -0.08 3.99 11.00
N TYR A 44 -1.14 3.44 11.59
CA TYR A 44 -2.34 3.05 10.85
C TYR A 44 -3.12 4.26 10.35
N ALA A 45 -3.17 5.38 11.09
CA ALA A 45 -3.84 6.61 10.67
C ALA A 45 -3.14 7.20 9.44
N ASN A 46 -1.80 7.26 9.47
CA ASN A 46 -1.00 7.68 8.33
C ASN A 46 -1.21 6.77 7.11
N LEU A 47 -1.25 5.45 7.31
CA LEU A 47 -1.53 4.49 6.24
C LEU A 47 -2.93 4.71 5.63
N TYR A 48 -3.95 4.87 6.46
CA TYR A 48 -5.32 5.16 6.04
C TYR A 48 -5.40 6.41 5.14
N HIS A 49 -4.71 7.50 5.51
CA HIS A 49 -4.66 8.72 4.70
C HIS A 49 -3.90 8.54 3.39
N ARG A 50 -2.79 7.79 3.38
CA ARG A 50 -2.05 7.51 2.14
C ARG A 50 -2.89 6.71 1.17
N LEU A 51 -3.60 5.68 1.63
CA LEU A 51 -4.46 4.86 0.78
C LEU A 51 -5.61 5.67 0.17
N GLY A 52 -6.16 6.64 0.91
CA GLY A 52 -7.18 7.56 0.39
C GLY A 52 -6.68 8.55 -0.66
N ARG A 53 -5.38 8.66 -0.92
CA ARG A 53 -4.81 9.47 -2.02
C ARG A 53 -4.62 8.68 -3.32
N VAL A 54 -4.72 7.35 -3.24
CA VAL A 54 -4.47 6.43 -4.38
C VAL A 54 -5.79 5.97 -5.03
N SER A 55 -6.94 6.20 -4.39
CA SER A 55 -8.28 5.95 -4.95
C SER A 55 -8.72 7.02 -5.94
#